data_AF-A0AAV4CHM1-F1
#
_entry.id   AF-A0AAV4CHM1-F1
#
_cell.length_a   1.000
_cell.length_b   1.000
_cell.length_c   1.000
_cell.angle_alpha   90.00
_cell.angle_beta   90.00
_cell.angle_gamma   90.00
#
_symmetry.space_group_name_H-M   'P 1'
#
loop_
_entity.id
_entity.type
_entity.pdbx_description
1 polymer ?
#
loop_
_entity_poly.entity_id
_entity_poly.type
_entity_poly.pdbx_seq_one_letter_code
_entity_poly.pdbx_strand_id
1 'polypeptide(L)'
;MSAAHTTSTRQRLYILPVFTGIFILVTFFISKALAVDDDDDDDDDDDDDDDDDDDDDDDNDDENNDDLIDMLIARCYSISAWHGNVEAFFPYISHTANHNPSRSIFAQLTNIGALVLFPANVVIRYLHVSEVLRICGAMCKPKVANLICLGMGLVSALGLSIVANFQILDMQAVHYTGACLTFFCAWAYCLLQTAIAFWHRRWFRAVTCQLVYSTLMTMSFLVFAISKIIYEVQRDQASGTKLDSLRDVYLICTISEWIAAGFLITFVFTLSPDFARLQLAWPKVCIVDTEHLTQQSYELAPLSNGVRPKARDNS
;
A
#
# COMPACT_ATOMS: atom_id res chain seq x y z
N MET A 1 9.18 49.78 -4.44
CA MET A 1 9.49 48.45 -3.89
C MET A 1 8.17 47.78 -3.54
N SER A 2 7.58 47.06 -4.50
CA SER A 2 6.32 46.34 -4.28
C SER A 2 6.68 44.94 -3.81
N ALA A 3 6.30 44.60 -2.57
CA ALA A 3 6.39 43.25 -2.05
C ALA A 3 5.41 42.38 -2.86
N ALA A 4 5.94 41.63 -3.82
CA ALA A 4 5.19 40.58 -4.48
C ALA A 4 4.80 39.56 -3.41
N HIS A 5 3.54 39.64 -3.00
CA HIS A 5 2.88 38.68 -2.15
C HIS A 5 2.84 37.36 -2.94
N THR A 6 3.88 36.55 -2.82
CA THR A 6 3.84 35.17 -3.30
C THR A 6 2.79 34.47 -2.46
N THR A 7 1.59 34.31 -3.02
CA THR A 7 0.59 33.38 -2.53
C THR A 7 1.19 31.99 -2.61
N SER A 8 1.94 31.62 -1.57
CA SER A 8 2.38 30.27 -1.32
C SER A 8 1.12 29.42 -1.18
N THR A 9 0.77 28.72 -2.25
CA THR A 9 -0.26 27.67 -2.21
C THR A 9 0.17 26.68 -1.14
N ARG A 10 -0.40 26.79 0.07
CA ARG A 10 -0.12 25.86 1.16
C ARG A 10 -0.49 24.46 0.69
N GLN A 11 0.50 23.67 0.30
CA GLN A 11 0.28 22.28 -0.04
C GLN A 11 -0.23 21.55 1.20
N ARG A 12 -1.37 20.88 1.05
CA ARG A 12 -1.99 20.09 2.12
C ARG A 12 -1.35 18.71 2.15
N LEU A 13 -0.09 18.62 2.60
CA LEU A 13 0.68 17.36 2.61
C LEU A 13 0.06 16.27 3.48
N TYR A 14 -0.80 16.61 4.44
CA TYR A 14 -1.54 15.63 5.24
C TYR A 14 -2.48 14.73 4.41
N ILE A 15 -2.84 15.15 3.18
CA ILE A 15 -3.70 14.37 2.30
C ILE A 15 -2.98 13.10 1.83
N LEU A 16 -1.66 13.15 1.66
CA LEU A 16 -0.89 12.01 1.17
C LEU A 16 -1.06 10.75 2.03
N PRO A 17 -0.74 10.75 3.35
CA PRO A 17 -0.88 9.55 4.18
C PRO A 17 -2.34 9.09 4.28
N VAL A 18 -3.30 10.02 4.31
CA VAL A 18 -4.73 9.68 4.33
C VAL A 18 -5.13 8.96 3.04
N PHE A 19 -4.78 9.53 1.89
CA PHE A 19 -5.06 8.94 0.59
C PHE A 19 -4.36 7.60 0.42
N THR A 20 -3.09 7.48 0.82
CA THR A 20 -2.35 6.22 0.79
C THR A 20 -3.03 5.14 1.64
N GLY A 21 -3.43 5.47 2.88
CA GLY A 21 -4.10 4.50 3.74
C GLY A 21 -5.45 4.06 3.19
N ILE A 22 -6.26 4.99 2.68
CA ILE A 22 -7.56 4.66 2.06
C ILE A 22 -7.36 3.81 0.81
N PHE A 23 -6.43 4.21 -0.07
CA PHE A 23 -6.14 3.49 -1.31
C PHE A 23 -5.75 2.03 -1.02
N ILE A 24 -4.81 1.81 -0.09
CA ILE A 24 -4.36 0.45 0.24
C ILE A 24 -5.48 -0.35 0.91
N LEU A 25 -6.28 0.26 1.80
CA LEU A 25 -7.45 -0.42 2.38
C LEU A 25 -8.43 -0.87 1.29
N VAL A 26 -8.76 0.03 0.35
CA VAL A 26 -9.65 -0.29 -0.78
C VAL A 26 -9.07 -1.41 -1.64
N THR A 27 -7.76 -1.37 -1.96
CA THR A 27 -7.10 -2.48 -2.69
C THR A 27 -7.24 -3.82 -1.97
N PHE A 28 -7.10 -3.85 -0.63
CA PHE A 28 -7.26 -5.07 0.17
C PHE A 28 -8.70 -5.58 0.20
N PHE A 29 -9.68 -4.69 0.28
CA PHE A 29 -11.10 -5.08 0.23
C PHE A 29 -11.51 -5.57 -1.17
N ILE A 30 -11.05 -4.90 -2.23
CA ILE A 30 -11.26 -5.36 -3.61
C ILE A 30 -10.66 -6.74 -3.80
N SER A 31 -9.43 -6.99 -3.32
CA SER A 31 -8.85 -8.34 -3.40
C SER A 31 -9.69 -9.38 -2.68
N LYS A 32 -10.30 -9.04 -1.53
CA LYS A 32 -11.19 -9.96 -0.82
C LYS A 32 -12.49 -10.21 -1.58
N ALA A 33 -13.10 -9.18 -2.13
CA ALA A 33 -14.33 -9.30 -2.91
C ALA A 33 -14.11 -10.21 -4.12
N LEU A 34 -13.02 -9.97 -4.86
CA LEU A 34 -12.64 -10.77 -6.03
C LEU A 34 -12.18 -12.20 -5.71
N ALA A 35 -12.07 -12.58 -4.44
CA ALA A 35 -11.70 -13.93 -4.03
C ALA A 35 -12.92 -14.79 -3.66
N VAL A 36 -14.12 -14.19 -3.59
CA VAL A 36 -15.35 -14.89 -3.16
C VAL A 36 -15.93 -15.76 -4.28
N ASP A 37 -15.51 -15.57 -5.52
CA ASP A 37 -16.05 -16.28 -6.69
C ASP A 37 -15.30 -17.58 -7.06
N ASP A 38 -14.15 -17.89 -6.44
CA ASP A 38 -13.23 -18.93 -6.94
C ASP A 38 -12.92 -20.08 -5.95
N ASP A 39 -13.65 -20.25 -4.84
CA ASP A 39 -13.37 -21.33 -3.88
C ASP A 39 -14.04 -22.68 -4.23
N ASP A 40 -14.32 -22.94 -5.52
CA ASP A 40 -14.80 -24.25 -6.01
C ASP A 40 -13.70 -25.17 -6.59
N ASP A 41 -12.43 -24.72 -6.68
CA ASP A 41 -11.36 -25.58 -7.21
C ASP A 41 -10.43 -26.13 -6.13
N ASP A 42 -10.56 -27.43 -5.96
CA ASP A 42 -9.88 -28.37 -5.10
C ASP A 42 -8.34 -28.26 -5.13
N ASP A 43 -7.73 -28.10 -3.94
CA ASP A 43 -6.36 -28.56 -3.66
C ASP A 43 -6.47 -29.99 -3.06
N ASP A 44 -7.07 -30.93 -3.80
CA ASP A 44 -6.89 -32.36 -3.56
C ASP A 44 -5.82 -32.87 -4.52
N ASP A 45 -4.60 -33.07 -4.00
CA ASP A 45 -3.62 -33.96 -4.60
C ASP A 45 -4.17 -35.40 -4.53
N ASP A 46 -5.12 -35.75 -5.40
CA ASP A 46 -5.43 -37.13 -5.73
C ASP A 46 -5.36 -37.27 -7.26
N ASP A 47 -4.33 -38.02 -7.70
CA ASP A 47 -4.30 -38.61 -9.03
C ASP A 47 -5.62 -39.38 -9.25
N ASP A 48 -6.43 -38.99 -10.22
CA ASP A 48 -7.16 -39.91 -11.11
C ASP A 48 -7.77 -39.15 -12.30
N ASP A 49 -7.63 -39.77 -13.47
CA ASP A 49 -8.10 -39.33 -14.78
C ASP A 49 -9.62 -39.12 -14.84
N ASP A 50 -10.10 -38.15 -15.63
CA ASP A 50 -10.89 -38.40 -16.85
C ASP A 50 -11.42 -37.09 -17.48
N ASP A 51 -11.46 -37.09 -18.81
CA ASP A 51 -11.96 -36.05 -19.71
C ASP A 51 -13.43 -35.69 -19.43
N ASP A 52 -13.82 -34.43 -19.68
CA ASP A 52 -14.93 -34.11 -20.59
C ASP A 52 -14.97 -32.60 -20.91
N ASP A 53 -14.95 -32.30 -22.21
CA ASP A 53 -15.30 -31.01 -22.79
C ASP A 53 -16.78 -30.70 -22.49
N ASP A 54 -17.12 -29.44 -22.17
CA ASP A 54 -18.34 -28.81 -22.68
C ASP A 54 -18.20 -27.28 -22.61
N ASP A 55 -18.15 -26.69 -23.81
CA ASP A 55 -18.41 -25.27 -24.06
C ASP A 55 -19.85 -24.95 -23.65
N ASP A 56 -20.08 -23.86 -22.90
CA ASP A 56 -21.28 -23.05 -23.08
C ASP A 56 -21.01 -21.60 -22.65
N ASP A 57 -20.97 -20.74 -23.67
CA ASP A 57 -21.06 -19.28 -23.58
C ASP A 57 -22.39 -18.89 -22.91
N ASP A 58 -22.36 -18.03 -21.90
CA ASP A 58 -23.50 -17.15 -21.62
C ASP A 58 -23.01 -15.80 -21.07
N ASP A 59 -22.94 -14.84 -21.99
CA ASP A 59 -22.85 -13.41 -21.74
C ASP A 59 -24.02 -12.96 -20.84
N ASN A 60 -23.73 -12.44 -19.65
CA ASN A 60 -24.64 -11.53 -18.97
C ASN A 60 -23.87 -10.32 -18.44
N ASP A 61 -23.92 -9.26 -19.24
CA ASP A 61 -23.65 -7.89 -18.83
C ASP A 61 -24.65 -7.46 -17.73
N ASP A 62 -24.20 -7.32 -16.49
CA ASP A 62 -24.86 -6.45 -15.52
C ASP A 62 -23.80 -5.64 -14.76
N GLU A 63 -23.44 -4.50 -15.35
CA GLU A 63 -22.59 -3.50 -14.72
C GLU A 63 -23.31 -2.81 -13.53
N ASN A 64 -22.55 -2.67 -12.44
CA ASN A 64 -22.66 -1.63 -11.41
C ASN A 64 -23.66 -1.87 -10.26
N ASN A 65 -23.44 -2.90 -9.43
CA ASN A 65 -23.70 -2.81 -7.98
C ASN A 65 -22.84 -3.75 -7.11
N ASP A 66 -21.87 -4.44 -7.69
CA ASP A 66 -21.18 -5.57 -7.06
C ASP A 66 -20.37 -5.15 -5.84
N ASP A 67 -19.66 -4.01 -5.89
CA ASP A 67 -18.89 -3.50 -4.75
C ASP A 67 -19.72 -3.29 -3.46
N LEU A 68 -20.98 -2.85 -3.60
CA LEU A 68 -21.88 -2.64 -2.46
C LEU A 68 -22.49 -3.97 -1.99
N ILE A 69 -22.82 -4.84 -2.94
CA ILE A 69 -23.37 -6.16 -2.69
C ILE A 69 -22.32 -7.03 -2.00
N ASP A 70 -21.09 -7.03 -2.45
CA ASP A 70 -19.94 -7.75 -1.87
C ASP A 70 -19.63 -7.26 -0.46
N MET A 71 -19.65 -5.94 -0.24
CA MET A 71 -19.47 -5.38 1.10
C MET A 71 -20.60 -5.81 2.05
N LEU A 72 -21.84 -5.92 1.54
CA LEU A 72 -22.97 -6.40 2.31
C LEU A 72 -22.89 -7.91 2.57
N ILE A 73 -22.48 -8.70 1.58
CA ILE A 73 -22.25 -10.15 1.67
C ILE A 73 -21.16 -10.42 2.70
N ALA A 74 -20.01 -9.76 2.62
CA ALA A 74 -18.91 -9.91 3.58
C ALA A 74 -19.33 -9.55 5.02
N ARG A 75 -20.21 -8.55 5.19
CA ARG A 75 -20.75 -8.17 6.50
C ARG A 75 -21.77 -9.20 7.02
N CYS A 76 -22.68 -9.66 6.17
CA CYS A 76 -23.64 -10.70 6.49
C CYS A 76 -22.94 -12.02 6.84
N TYR A 77 -21.91 -12.39 6.07
CA TYR A 77 -21.02 -13.50 6.32
C TYR A 77 -20.32 -13.37 7.68
N SER A 78 -19.71 -12.22 7.96
CA SER A 78 -19.05 -11.95 9.26
C SER A 78 -20.02 -12.07 10.45
N ILE A 79 -21.26 -11.60 10.29
CA ILE A 79 -22.31 -11.73 11.32
C ILE A 79 -22.78 -13.19 11.44
N SER A 80 -22.94 -13.89 10.32
CA SER A 80 -23.36 -15.29 10.28
C SER A 80 -22.32 -16.21 10.93
N ALA A 81 -21.05 -16.01 10.60
CA ALA A 81 -19.91 -16.70 11.21
C ALA A 81 -19.80 -16.38 12.71
N TRP A 82 -20.00 -15.12 13.11
CA TRP A 82 -20.02 -14.73 14.53
C TRP A 82 -21.15 -15.42 15.32
N HIS A 83 -22.31 -15.62 14.69
CA HIS A 83 -23.44 -16.32 15.28
C HIS A 83 -23.31 -17.86 15.19
N GLY A 84 -22.25 -18.38 14.56
CA GLY A 84 -22.04 -19.82 14.37
C GLY A 84 -23.01 -20.45 13.35
N ASN A 85 -23.64 -19.63 12.50
CA ASN A 85 -24.59 -20.08 11.49
C ASN A 85 -23.88 -20.55 10.20
N VAL A 86 -22.63 -20.12 9.98
CA VAL A 86 -21.79 -20.48 8.83
C VAL A 86 -20.36 -20.70 9.34
N GLU A 87 -19.63 -21.65 8.78
CA GLU A 87 -18.23 -21.91 9.13
C GLU A 87 -17.34 -20.73 8.72
N ALA A 88 -16.47 -20.27 9.63
CA ALA A 88 -15.57 -19.15 9.39
C ALA A 88 -14.38 -19.57 8.51
N PHE A 89 -14.54 -19.39 7.21
CA PHE A 89 -13.51 -19.43 6.19
C PHE A 89 -12.83 -18.07 6.04
N PHE A 90 -11.52 -18.06 6.19
CA PHE A 90 -10.73 -16.84 6.06
C PHE A 90 -9.39 -17.20 5.43
N PRO A 91 -9.24 -17.08 4.09
CA PRO A 91 -8.03 -17.50 3.41
C PRO A 91 -6.89 -16.50 3.63
N TYR A 92 -5.66 -17.00 3.49
CA TYR A 92 -4.44 -16.17 3.48
C TYR A 92 -4.55 -15.04 2.45
N ILE A 93 -3.96 -13.88 2.74
CA ILE A 93 -3.97 -12.72 1.81
C ILE A 93 -3.38 -13.11 0.46
N SER A 94 -2.37 -13.95 0.47
CA SER A 94 -1.68 -14.41 -0.72
C SER A 94 -2.49 -15.35 -1.61
N HIS A 95 -3.65 -15.84 -1.14
CA HIS A 95 -4.56 -16.68 -1.94
C HIS A 95 -5.71 -15.88 -2.56
N THR A 96 -5.98 -14.65 -2.11
CA THR A 96 -7.14 -13.86 -2.55
C THR A 96 -6.99 -13.19 -3.93
N ALA A 97 -5.92 -13.47 -4.67
CA ALA A 97 -5.65 -12.84 -5.96
C ALA A 97 -4.76 -13.72 -6.84
N ASN A 98 -5.07 -15.01 -6.91
CA ASN A 98 -4.28 -15.99 -7.66
C ASN A 98 -4.80 -16.27 -9.07
N HIS A 99 -6.09 -16.03 -9.36
CA HIS A 99 -6.70 -16.32 -10.65
C HIS A 99 -6.90 -15.08 -11.52
N ASN A 100 -7.12 -15.29 -12.83
CA ASN A 100 -7.52 -14.20 -13.73
C ASN A 100 -9.04 -13.98 -13.63
N PRO A 101 -9.55 -12.73 -13.68
CA PRO A 101 -8.84 -11.45 -13.84
C PRO A 101 -8.36 -10.81 -12.52
N SER A 102 -8.77 -11.36 -11.37
CA SER A 102 -8.57 -10.78 -10.04
C SER A 102 -7.09 -10.49 -9.71
N ARG A 103 -6.19 -11.39 -10.10
CA ARG A 103 -4.73 -11.24 -9.92
C ARG A 103 -4.16 -10.02 -10.62
N SER A 104 -4.65 -9.68 -11.81
CA SER A 104 -4.15 -8.55 -12.61
C SER A 104 -4.59 -7.21 -12.02
N ILE A 105 -5.84 -7.15 -11.55
CA ILE A 105 -6.40 -5.96 -10.88
C ILE A 105 -5.65 -5.71 -9.56
N PHE A 106 -5.48 -6.76 -8.76
CA PHE A 106 -4.73 -6.68 -7.50
C PHE A 106 -3.28 -6.26 -7.73
N ALA A 107 -2.59 -6.84 -8.72
CA ALA A 107 -1.22 -6.49 -9.06
C ALA A 107 -1.09 -5.01 -9.43
N GLN A 108 -1.98 -4.50 -10.28
CA GLN A 108 -1.95 -3.12 -10.73
C GLN A 108 -2.15 -2.13 -9.57
N LEU A 109 -3.18 -2.35 -8.75
CA LEU A 109 -3.48 -1.49 -7.59
C LEU A 109 -2.33 -1.54 -6.57
N THR A 110 -1.85 -2.74 -6.24
CA THR A 110 -0.77 -2.92 -5.27
C THR A 110 0.54 -2.29 -5.76
N ASN A 111 0.87 -2.39 -7.05
CA ASN A 111 2.04 -1.74 -7.63
C ASN A 111 1.97 -0.21 -7.59
N ILE A 112 0.80 0.41 -7.79
CA ILE A 112 0.62 1.87 -7.60
C ILE A 112 0.94 2.27 -6.15
N GLY A 113 0.45 1.48 -5.19
CA GLY A 113 0.78 1.64 -3.78
C GLY A 113 2.28 1.51 -3.51
N ALA A 114 2.89 0.44 -4.02
CA ALA A 114 4.29 0.07 -3.80
C ALA A 114 5.29 1.03 -4.44
N LEU A 115 5.04 1.54 -5.65
CA LEU A 115 6.01 2.35 -6.39
C LEU A 115 5.85 3.85 -6.15
N VAL A 116 4.64 4.31 -5.82
CA VAL A 116 4.35 5.75 -5.72
C VAL A 116 3.96 6.14 -4.31
N LEU A 117 2.86 5.60 -3.80
CA LEU A 117 2.23 6.11 -2.58
C LEU A 117 3.05 5.83 -1.33
N PHE A 118 3.49 4.59 -1.15
CA PHE A 118 4.25 4.18 0.02
C PHE A 118 5.66 4.82 0.05
N PRO A 119 6.47 4.80 -1.03
CA PRO A 119 7.76 5.49 -1.07
C PRO A 119 7.63 7.00 -0.85
N ALA A 120 6.60 7.66 -1.37
CA ALA A 120 6.38 9.08 -1.14
C ALA A 120 6.20 9.40 0.35
N ASN A 121 5.42 8.60 1.09
CA ASN A 121 5.27 8.74 2.54
C ASN A 121 6.59 8.52 3.27
N VAL A 122 7.34 7.47 2.91
CA VAL A 122 8.64 7.15 3.52
C VAL A 122 9.65 8.27 3.31
N VAL A 123 9.76 8.81 2.09
CA VAL A 123 10.69 9.89 1.74
C VAL A 123 10.30 11.19 2.44
N ILE A 124 9.03 11.59 2.41
CA ILE A 124 8.58 12.81 3.11
C ILE A 124 8.81 12.68 4.61
N ARG A 125 8.58 11.49 5.18
CA ARG A 125 8.87 11.23 6.59
C ARG A 125 10.37 11.34 6.89
N TYR A 126 11.23 10.79 6.05
CA TYR A 126 12.68 10.92 6.17
C TYR A 126 13.13 12.38 6.12
N LEU A 127 12.61 13.17 5.18
CA LEU A 127 12.93 14.60 5.04
C LEU A 127 12.45 15.39 6.27
N HIS A 128 11.25 15.11 6.76
CA HIS A 128 10.72 15.73 7.97
C HIS A 128 11.62 15.47 9.18
N VAL A 129 11.96 14.20 9.44
CA VAL A 129 12.82 13.84 10.58
C VAL A 129 14.22 14.46 10.41
N SER A 130 14.76 14.48 9.19
CA SER A 130 16.06 15.10 8.90
C SER A 130 16.07 16.59 9.22
N GLU A 131 15.00 17.31 8.86
CA GLU A 131 14.89 18.74 9.15
C GLU A 131 14.71 19.02 10.65
N VAL A 132 13.92 18.20 11.35
CA VAL A 132 13.81 18.28 12.82
C VAL A 132 15.17 18.03 13.48
N LEU A 133 15.91 17.02 13.04
CA LEU A 133 17.26 16.71 13.53
C LEU A 133 18.25 17.86 13.27
N ARG A 134 18.12 18.53 12.12
CA ARG A 134 18.93 19.70 11.76
C ARG A 134 18.63 20.88 12.69
N ILE A 135 17.36 21.20 12.92
CA ILE A 135 16.92 22.31 13.79
C ILE A 135 17.33 22.06 15.25
N CYS A 136 17.19 20.82 15.74
CA CYS A 136 17.55 20.46 17.11
C CYS A 136 19.05 20.28 17.35
N GLY A 137 19.92 20.43 16.32
CA GLY A 137 21.36 20.24 16.46
C GLY A 137 21.74 18.81 16.88
N ALA A 138 20.99 17.80 16.43
CA ALA A 138 21.12 16.43 16.92
C ALA A 138 22.42 15.74 16.47
N MET A 139 22.91 14.82 17.31
CA MET A 139 24.09 13.98 17.09
C MET A 139 23.97 13.04 15.87
N CYS A 140 25.05 12.34 15.50
CA CYS A 140 25.08 11.43 14.34
C CYS A 140 24.14 10.21 14.46
N LYS A 141 23.96 9.64 15.66
CA LYS A 141 23.16 8.41 15.88
C LYS A 141 21.72 8.49 15.33
N PRO A 142 20.90 9.50 15.67
CA PRO A 142 19.54 9.60 15.13
C PRO A 142 19.50 9.88 13.62
N LYS A 143 20.54 10.47 13.03
CA LYS A 143 20.64 10.64 11.57
C LYS A 143 20.82 9.30 10.85
N VAL A 144 21.70 8.44 11.38
CA VAL A 144 21.89 7.08 10.86
C VAL A 144 20.61 6.25 11.01
N ALA A 145 19.94 6.34 12.16
CA ALA A 145 18.65 5.68 12.37
C ALA A 145 17.60 6.12 11.35
N ASN A 146 17.50 7.43 11.06
CA ASN A 146 16.57 7.94 10.03
C ASN A 146 16.91 7.40 8.63
N LEU A 147 18.19 7.29 8.28
CA LEU A 147 18.63 6.74 7.00
C LEU A 147 18.34 5.23 6.88
N ILE A 148 18.59 4.46 7.93
CA ILE A 148 18.22 3.03 7.98
C ILE A 148 16.70 2.88 7.82
N CYS A 149 15.93 3.76 8.45
CA CYS A 149 14.48 3.76 8.35
C CYS A 149 14.02 4.02 6.90
N LEU A 150 14.63 4.98 6.19
CA LEU A 150 14.39 5.19 4.76
C LEU A 150 14.67 3.91 3.96
N GLY A 151 15.82 3.27 4.19
CA GLY A 151 16.18 2.03 3.50
C GLY A 151 15.17 0.90 3.74
N MET A 152 14.79 0.65 4.99
CA MET A 152 13.79 -0.37 5.34
C MET A 152 12.43 -0.11 4.67
N GLY A 153 11.99 1.15 4.63
CA GLY A 153 10.74 1.52 3.95
C GLY A 153 10.81 1.27 2.44
N LEU A 154 11.91 1.61 1.77
CA LEU A 154 12.06 1.37 0.33
C LEU A 154 12.19 -0.12 -0.01
N VAL A 155 12.89 -0.90 0.82
CA VAL A 155 12.99 -2.37 0.65
C VAL A 155 11.64 -3.04 0.85
N SER A 156 10.85 -2.58 1.84
CA SER A 156 9.48 -3.05 2.02
C SER A 156 8.59 -2.74 0.81
N ALA A 157 8.74 -1.55 0.22
CA ALA A 157 8.04 -1.16 -1.00
C ALA A 157 8.39 -2.08 -2.19
N LEU A 158 9.68 -2.43 -2.34
CA LEU A 158 10.13 -3.41 -3.33
C LEU A 158 9.51 -4.79 -3.07
N GLY A 159 9.52 -5.23 -1.81
CA GLY A 159 8.86 -6.48 -1.41
C GLY A 159 7.39 -6.50 -1.82
N LEU A 160 6.66 -5.41 -1.61
CA LEU A 160 5.23 -5.32 -1.91
C LEU A 160 4.99 -5.43 -3.41
N SER A 161 5.87 -4.84 -4.23
CA SER A 161 5.84 -5.02 -5.69
C SER A 161 6.13 -6.47 -6.09
N ILE A 162 7.05 -7.17 -5.43
CA ILE A 162 7.30 -8.60 -5.71
C ILE A 162 6.04 -9.43 -5.41
N VAL A 163 5.44 -9.25 -4.23
CA VAL A 163 4.20 -9.96 -3.84
C VAL A 163 3.07 -9.75 -4.85
N ALA A 164 2.95 -8.53 -5.37
CA ALA A 164 1.91 -8.15 -6.32
C ALA A 164 2.06 -8.84 -7.70
N ASN A 165 3.28 -9.13 -8.13
CA ASN A 165 3.53 -9.62 -9.49
C ASN A 165 3.88 -11.11 -9.57
N PHE A 166 4.27 -11.73 -8.45
CA PHE A 166 4.63 -13.14 -8.39
C PHE A 166 3.68 -13.84 -7.43
N GLN A 167 2.67 -14.52 -7.97
CA GLN A 167 1.64 -15.24 -7.23
C GLN A 167 2.19 -16.53 -6.63
N ILE A 168 1.48 -17.08 -5.63
CA ILE A 168 1.91 -18.33 -4.98
C ILE A 168 1.84 -19.51 -5.94
N LEU A 169 0.79 -19.59 -6.76
CA LEU A 169 0.58 -20.70 -7.71
C LEU A 169 1.72 -20.81 -8.73
N ASP A 170 2.17 -19.67 -9.27
CA ASP A 170 3.17 -19.65 -10.32
C ASP A 170 4.62 -19.67 -9.78
N MET A 171 4.92 -18.86 -8.75
CA MET A 171 6.29 -18.64 -8.26
C MET A 171 6.36 -18.48 -6.74
N GLN A 172 5.96 -19.53 -6.02
CA GLN A 172 5.92 -19.58 -4.55
C GLN A 172 7.17 -19.04 -3.83
N ALA A 173 8.37 -19.46 -4.25
CA ALA A 173 9.62 -19.04 -3.59
C ALA A 173 9.88 -17.52 -3.72
N VAL A 174 9.55 -16.94 -4.88
CA VAL A 174 9.71 -15.50 -5.13
C VAL A 174 8.64 -14.73 -4.36
N HIS A 175 7.40 -15.22 -4.34
CA HIS A 175 6.29 -14.64 -3.58
C HIS A 175 6.66 -14.52 -2.09
N TYR A 176 7.08 -15.62 -1.45
CA TYR A 176 7.42 -15.59 -0.03
C TYR A 176 8.65 -14.73 0.28
N THR A 177 9.60 -14.63 -0.65
CA THR A 177 10.71 -13.67 -0.52
C THR A 177 10.18 -12.24 -0.51
N GLY A 178 9.28 -11.89 -1.42
CA GLY A 178 8.59 -10.60 -1.45
C GLY A 178 7.78 -10.33 -0.17
N ALA A 179 7.05 -11.33 0.32
CA ALA A 179 6.23 -11.22 1.53
C ALA A 179 7.12 -10.95 2.75
N CYS A 180 8.22 -11.69 2.90
CA CYS A 180 9.20 -11.48 3.96
C CYS A 180 9.76 -10.04 3.93
N LEU A 181 10.21 -9.56 2.76
CA LEU A 181 10.70 -8.19 2.59
C LEU A 181 9.62 -7.15 2.94
N THR A 182 8.39 -7.36 2.49
CA THR A 182 7.26 -6.44 2.74
C THR A 182 7.00 -6.33 4.24
N PHE A 183 6.68 -7.46 4.86
CA PHE A 183 6.17 -7.53 6.21
C PHE A 183 7.28 -7.24 7.24
N PHE A 184 8.44 -7.89 7.14
CA PHE A 184 9.52 -7.72 8.11
C PHE A 184 10.15 -6.33 8.05
N CYS A 185 10.44 -5.81 6.85
CA CYS A 185 11.02 -4.46 6.74
C CYS A 185 9.99 -3.37 7.09
N ALA A 186 8.70 -3.55 6.79
CA ALA A 186 7.67 -2.60 7.24
C ALA A 186 7.50 -2.62 8.76
N TRP A 187 7.52 -3.80 9.39
CA TRP A 187 7.50 -3.93 10.84
C TRP A 187 8.69 -3.22 11.49
N ALA A 188 9.91 -3.49 11.00
CA ALA A 188 11.12 -2.82 11.46
C ALA A 188 11.07 -1.30 11.23
N TYR A 189 10.54 -0.85 10.08
CA TYR A 189 10.29 0.56 9.80
C TYR A 189 9.38 1.21 10.85
N CYS A 190 8.25 0.59 11.17
CA CYS A 190 7.29 1.11 12.14
C CYS A 190 7.91 1.22 13.54
N LEU A 191 8.64 0.19 13.99
CA LEU A 191 9.35 0.21 15.26
C LEU A 191 10.37 1.35 15.34
N LEU A 192 11.16 1.52 14.27
CA LEU A 192 12.18 2.56 14.22
C LEU A 192 11.58 3.97 14.14
N GLN A 193 10.50 4.15 13.38
CA GLN A 193 9.74 5.40 13.35
C GLN A 193 9.19 5.77 14.73
N THR A 194 8.61 4.80 15.44
CA THR A 194 8.11 4.98 16.80
C THR A 194 9.23 5.31 17.78
N ALA A 195 10.39 4.65 17.68
CA ALA A 195 11.56 4.94 18.51
C ALA A 195 12.09 6.36 18.28
N ILE A 196 12.19 6.79 17.01
CA ILE A 196 12.57 8.16 16.64
C ILE A 196 11.53 9.15 17.20
N ALA A 197 10.24 8.89 17.03
CA ALA A 197 9.18 9.75 17.54
C ALA A 197 9.23 9.89 19.06
N PHE A 198 9.54 8.81 19.77
CA PHE A 198 9.73 8.80 21.22
C PHE A 198 10.95 9.62 21.66
N TRP A 199 12.09 9.53 20.96
CA TRP A 199 13.28 10.33 21.28
C TRP A 199 13.02 11.83 21.14
N HIS A 200 12.26 12.24 20.13
CA HIS A 200 12.00 13.65 19.86
C HIS A 200 10.94 14.28 20.78
N ARG A 201 10.16 13.49 21.53
CA ARG A 201 9.18 13.89 22.58
C ARG A 201 8.25 15.09 22.26
N ARG A 202 8.09 15.49 20.99
CA ARG A 202 7.47 16.78 20.66
C ARG A 202 5.94 16.71 20.58
N TRP A 203 5.36 15.51 20.47
CA TRP A 203 3.91 15.31 20.29
C TRP A 203 3.38 14.07 21.02
N PHE A 204 3.10 14.20 22.31
CA PHE A 204 2.70 13.08 23.18
C PHE A 204 1.60 12.20 22.57
N ARG A 205 0.51 12.77 22.05
CA ARG A 205 -0.61 12.00 21.49
C ARG A 205 -0.22 11.17 20.25
N ALA A 206 0.54 11.74 19.32
CA ALA A 206 0.96 11.02 18.11
C ALA A 206 1.95 9.90 18.44
N VAL A 207 2.88 10.16 19.35
CA VAL A 207 3.83 9.16 19.85
C VAL A 207 3.11 8.02 20.59
N THR A 208 2.11 8.33 21.41
CA THR A 208 1.30 7.30 22.09
C THR A 208 0.56 6.44 21.08
N CYS A 209 -0.08 7.05 20.06
CA CYS A 209 -0.74 6.28 19.00
C CYS A 209 0.27 5.36 18.28
N GLN A 210 1.41 5.88 17.86
CA GLN A 210 2.46 5.10 17.18
C GLN A 210 2.98 3.96 18.06
N LEU A 211 3.16 4.20 19.36
CA LEU A 211 3.57 3.16 20.30
C LEU A 211 2.53 2.04 20.41
N VAL A 212 1.24 2.39 20.52
CA VAL A 212 0.14 1.42 20.56
C VAL A 212 0.10 0.60 19.28
N TYR A 213 0.13 1.24 18.11
CA TYR A 213 0.17 0.52 16.83
C TYR A 213 1.40 -0.38 16.70
N SER A 214 2.60 0.10 17.08
CA SER A 214 3.82 -0.72 17.05
C SER A 214 3.79 -1.90 18.01
N THR A 215 3.16 -1.77 19.18
CA THR A 215 3.00 -2.91 20.11
C THR A 215 1.99 -3.91 19.60
N LEU A 216 0.80 -3.46 19.19
CA LEU A 216 -0.22 -4.33 18.61
C LEU A 216 0.30 -5.06 17.37
N MET A 217 0.99 -4.35 16.48
CA MET A 217 1.69 -4.92 15.33
C MET A 217 2.63 -6.05 15.72
N THR A 218 3.50 -5.81 16.70
CA THR A 218 4.49 -6.79 17.14
C THR A 218 3.80 -8.02 17.72
N MET A 219 2.72 -7.85 18.47
CA MET A 219 1.94 -8.97 18.99
C MET A 219 1.32 -9.78 17.86
N SER A 220 0.68 -9.13 16.88
CA SER A 220 0.08 -9.80 15.71
C SER A 220 1.11 -10.56 14.89
N PHE A 221 2.29 -9.98 14.64
CA PHE A 221 3.40 -10.65 13.96
C PHE A 221 3.91 -11.88 14.71
N LEU A 222 4.03 -11.79 16.04
CA LEU A 222 4.45 -12.92 16.86
C LEU A 222 3.41 -14.04 16.83
N VAL A 223 2.12 -13.70 16.94
CA VAL A 223 1.03 -14.69 16.81
C VAL A 223 1.08 -15.35 15.43
N PHE A 224 1.23 -14.58 14.36
CA PHE A 224 1.36 -15.12 13.00
C PHE A 224 2.57 -16.05 12.87
N ALA A 225 3.76 -15.61 13.28
CA ALA A 225 4.98 -16.39 13.16
C ALA A 225 4.94 -17.69 13.98
N ILE A 226 4.49 -17.62 15.23
CA ILE A 226 4.38 -18.80 16.10
C ILE A 226 3.34 -19.78 15.54
N SER A 227 2.16 -19.27 15.16
CA SER A 227 1.09 -20.12 14.64
C SER A 227 1.49 -20.77 13.32
N LYS A 228 2.21 -20.04 12.45
CA LYS A 228 2.70 -20.60 11.18
C LYS A 228 3.76 -21.67 11.41
N ILE A 229 4.67 -21.49 12.36
CA ILE A 229 5.64 -22.54 12.73
C ILE A 229 4.92 -23.79 13.27
N ILE A 230 3.92 -23.61 14.14
CA ILE A 230 3.12 -24.73 14.68
C ILE A 230 2.40 -25.46 13.56
N TYR A 231 1.76 -24.71 12.65
CA TYR A 231 1.06 -25.25 11.49
C TYR A 231 1.98 -26.10 10.62
N GLU A 232 3.18 -25.60 10.27
CA GLU A 232 4.13 -26.35 9.45
C GLU A 232 4.64 -27.62 10.16
N VAL A 233 4.94 -27.55 11.45
CA VAL A 233 5.37 -28.73 12.23
C VAL A 233 4.26 -29.80 12.30
N GLN A 234 3.01 -29.38 12.47
CA GLN A 234 1.86 -30.29 12.51
C GLN A 234 1.55 -30.88 11.13
N ARG A 235 1.71 -30.08 10.07
CA ARG A 235 1.56 -30.52 8.67
C ARG A 235 2.60 -31.59 8.32
N ASP A 236 3.86 -31.37 8.68
CA ASP A 236 4.95 -32.34 8.46
C ASP A 236 4.75 -33.65 9.24
N GLN A 237 3.99 -33.62 10.34
CA GLN A 237 3.64 -34.80 11.14
C GLN A 237 2.40 -35.54 10.61
N ALA A 238 1.88 -35.19 9.43
CA ALA A 238 0.69 -35.77 8.80
C ALA A 238 -0.55 -35.77 9.73
N SER A 239 -0.67 -34.75 10.59
CA SER A 239 -1.71 -34.71 11.61
C SER A 239 -3.12 -34.38 11.09
N GLY A 240 -3.29 -34.20 9.77
CA GLY A 240 -4.56 -34.07 9.03
C GLY A 240 -4.54 -32.92 8.01
N THR A 241 -5.70 -32.62 7.41
CA THR A 241 -5.86 -31.60 6.35
C THR A 241 -6.12 -30.20 6.93
N LYS A 242 -6.00 -29.17 6.08
CA LYS A 242 -6.37 -27.76 6.40
C LYS A 242 -7.85 -27.62 6.80
N LEU A 243 -8.68 -28.57 6.38
CA LEU A 243 -10.13 -28.58 6.59
C LEU A 243 -10.57 -29.30 7.86
N ASP A 244 -9.77 -30.24 8.35
CA ASP A 244 -10.13 -31.05 9.51
C ASP A 244 -9.38 -30.64 10.79
N SER A 245 -8.30 -31.35 11.14
CA SER A 245 -7.64 -31.25 12.45
C SER A 245 -6.73 -30.02 12.60
N LEU A 246 -6.22 -29.45 11.50
CA LEU A 246 -5.35 -28.26 11.52
C LEU A 246 -6.13 -26.96 11.30
N ARG A 247 -7.47 -27.03 11.18
CA ARG A 247 -8.33 -25.88 10.89
C ARG A 247 -8.13 -24.71 11.86
N ASP A 248 -8.12 -25.00 13.17
CA ASP A 248 -7.98 -23.97 14.20
C ASP A 248 -6.65 -23.21 14.07
N VAL A 249 -5.55 -23.94 13.86
CA VAL A 249 -4.22 -23.36 13.73
C VAL A 249 -4.11 -22.58 12.42
N TYR A 250 -4.66 -23.12 11.32
CA TYR A 250 -4.74 -22.45 10.04
C TYR A 250 -5.50 -21.11 10.15
N LEU A 251 -6.67 -21.12 10.78
CA LEU A 251 -7.49 -19.93 10.96
C LEU A 251 -6.80 -18.87 11.83
N ILE A 252 -6.09 -19.28 12.88
CA ILE A 252 -5.27 -18.36 13.67
C ILE A 252 -4.17 -17.74 12.80
N CYS A 253 -3.52 -18.51 11.91
CA CYS A 253 -2.53 -17.98 10.99
C CYS A 253 -3.14 -16.93 10.05
N THR A 254 -4.24 -17.24 9.39
CA THR A 254 -4.84 -16.32 8.40
C THR A 254 -5.37 -15.07 9.09
N ILE A 255 -6.11 -15.19 10.19
CA ILE A 255 -6.63 -14.03 10.93
C ILE A 255 -5.47 -13.15 11.43
N SER A 256 -4.42 -13.73 12.00
CA SER A 256 -3.28 -12.95 12.50
C SER A 256 -2.49 -12.25 11.39
N GLU A 257 -2.40 -12.86 10.20
CA GLU A 257 -1.82 -12.23 9.00
C GLU A 257 -2.59 -10.97 8.60
N TRP A 258 -3.92 -11.08 8.46
CA TRP A 258 -4.79 -9.96 8.09
C TRP A 258 -4.78 -8.85 9.14
N ILE A 259 -4.74 -9.19 10.42
CA ILE A 259 -4.61 -8.21 11.50
C ILE A 259 -3.25 -7.50 11.40
N ALA A 260 -2.16 -8.23 11.14
CA ALA A 260 -0.83 -7.64 10.96
C ALA A 260 -0.79 -6.70 9.74
N ALA A 261 -1.34 -7.12 8.60
CA ALA A 261 -1.48 -6.27 7.42
C ALA A 261 -2.33 -5.02 7.71
N GLY A 262 -3.48 -5.19 8.37
CA GLY A 262 -4.38 -4.09 8.76
C GLY A 262 -3.69 -3.04 9.62
N PHE A 263 -2.90 -3.46 10.62
CA PHE A 263 -2.12 -2.51 11.43
C PHE A 263 -1.02 -1.81 10.61
N LEU A 264 -0.46 -2.44 9.56
CA LEU A 264 0.63 -1.88 8.76
C LEU A 264 0.08 -0.77 7.88
N ILE A 265 -1.07 -1.05 7.25
CA ILE A 265 -1.81 -0.12 6.41
C ILE A 265 -2.25 1.08 7.25
N THR A 266 -2.88 0.84 8.39
CA THR A 266 -3.42 1.92 9.24
C THR A 266 -2.34 2.73 9.96
N PHE A 267 -1.11 2.21 10.10
CA PHE A 267 0.01 2.97 10.65
C PHE A 267 0.31 4.25 9.85
N VAL A 268 0.08 4.26 8.53
CA VAL A 268 0.33 5.44 7.68
C VAL A 268 -0.50 6.66 8.13
N PHE A 269 -1.71 6.43 8.66
CA PHE A 269 -2.56 7.51 9.15
C PHE A 269 -1.92 8.26 10.33
N THR A 270 -1.07 7.59 11.12
CA THR A 270 -0.34 8.22 12.23
C THR A 270 0.65 9.29 11.76
N LEU A 271 1.03 9.30 10.48
CA LEU A 271 1.93 10.30 9.88
C LEU A 271 1.21 11.60 9.52
N SER A 272 -0.12 11.56 9.33
CA SER A 272 -0.93 12.70 8.88
C SER A 272 -0.79 13.96 9.73
N PRO A 273 -0.81 13.90 11.08
CA PRO A 273 -0.64 15.09 11.91
C PRO A 273 0.71 15.77 11.70
N ASP A 274 1.76 14.98 11.45
CA ASP A 274 3.09 15.49 11.22
C ASP A 274 3.22 16.11 9.83
N PHE A 275 2.61 15.51 8.82
CA PHE A 275 2.61 16.03 7.45
C PHE A 275 1.77 17.31 7.31
N ALA A 276 0.74 17.49 8.14
CA ALA A 276 -0.05 18.72 8.20
C ALA A 276 0.77 19.97 8.55
N ARG A 277 1.96 19.78 9.13
CA ARG A 277 2.86 20.86 9.56
C ARG A 277 4.03 21.08 8.60
N LEU A 278 4.12 20.30 7.52
CA LEU A 278 5.18 20.41 6.52
C LEU A 278 4.82 21.38 5.41
N GLN A 279 5.83 22.07 4.89
CA GLN A 279 5.76 22.84 3.66
C GLN A 279 6.97 22.44 2.81
N LEU A 280 6.72 21.91 1.61
CA LEU A 280 7.78 21.63 0.65
C LEU A 280 7.97 22.87 -0.22
N ALA A 281 9.21 23.34 -0.31
CA ALA A 281 9.60 24.26 -1.36
C ALA A 281 9.84 23.44 -2.64
N TRP A 282 9.09 23.72 -3.71
CA TRP A 282 9.31 23.07 -5.00
C TRP A 282 10.74 23.32 -5.50
N PRO A 283 11.36 22.35 -6.22
CA PRO A 283 12.64 22.60 -6.87
C PRO A 283 12.48 23.74 -7.86
N LYS A 284 13.31 24.78 -7.71
CA LYS A 284 13.37 25.87 -8.68
C LYS A 284 14.04 25.35 -9.94
N VAL A 285 13.31 25.33 -11.05
CA VAL A 285 13.89 25.06 -12.36
C VAL A 285 14.48 26.36 -12.90
N CYS A 286 15.81 26.40 -13.01
CA CYS A 286 16.52 27.50 -13.66
C CYS A 286 16.97 27.03 -15.04
N ILE A 287 16.57 27.76 -16.08
CA ILE A 287 17.06 27.50 -17.43
C ILE A 287 18.43 28.17 -17.57
N VAL A 288 19.45 27.40 -17.90
CA VAL A 288 20.84 27.88 -18.02
C VAL A 288 21.06 28.62 -19.34
N ASP A 289 20.32 28.27 -20.38
CA ASP A 289 20.40 28.88 -21.72
C ASP A 289 19.23 29.84 -21.98
N THR A 290 19.16 30.90 -21.20
CA THR A 290 18.15 31.94 -21.42
C THR A 290 18.42 32.76 -22.68
N GLU A 291 19.67 32.90 -23.11
CA GLU A 291 20.04 33.78 -24.23
C GLU A 291 19.53 33.27 -25.58
N HIS A 292 19.68 31.97 -25.88
CA HIS A 292 19.15 31.38 -27.11
C HIS A 292 17.62 31.41 -27.17
N LEU A 293 16.94 31.14 -26.04
CA LEU A 293 15.48 31.20 -25.97
C LEU A 293 14.95 32.61 -26.18
N THR A 294 15.67 33.62 -25.68
CA THR A 294 15.27 35.01 -25.89
C THR A 294 15.47 35.41 -27.35
N GLN A 295 16.58 35.04 -27.99
CA GLN A 295 16.81 35.28 -29.42
C GLN A 295 15.75 34.62 -30.31
N GLN A 296 15.42 33.35 -30.06
CA GLN A 296 14.38 32.62 -30.79
C GLN A 296 12.99 33.27 -30.62
N SER A 297 12.69 33.84 -29.45
CA SER A 297 11.45 34.58 -29.21
C SER A 297 11.39 35.91 -30.02
N TYR A 298 12.52 36.61 -30.15
CA TYR A 298 12.60 37.84 -30.96
C TYR A 298 12.49 37.55 -32.46
N GLU A 299 12.97 36.40 -32.93
CA GLU A 299 12.84 35.98 -34.35
C GLU A 299 11.43 35.53 -34.73
N LEU A 300 10.64 35.01 -33.77
CA LEU A 300 9.26 34.57 -33.98
C LEU A 300 8.22 35.69 -33.83
N ALA A 301 8.53 36.75 -33.08
CA ALA A 301 7.63 37.90 -32.86
C ALA A 301 7.18 38.66 -34.13
N PRO A 302 8.00 38.84 -35.19
CA PRO A 302 7.62 39.60 -36.39
C PRO A 302 6.55 38.89 -37.24
N LEU A 303 6.39 37.57 -37.10
CA LEU A 303 5.50 36.77 -37.95
C LEU A 303 4.03 36.80 -37.51
N SER A 304 3.71 37.26 -36.29
CA SER A 304 2.32 37.32 -35.80
C SER A 304 1.62 38.67 -36.00
N ASN A 305 2.35 39.76 -36.27
CA ASN A 305 1.79 41.10 -36.48
C ASN A 305 1.35 41.38 -37.93
N GLY A 306 1.12 40.33 -38.72
CA GLY A 306 0.84 40.39 -40.16
C GLY A 306 -0.63 40.57 -40.57
N VAL A 307 -1.57 40.84 -39.66
CA VAL A 307 -2.96 41.15 -40.03
C VAL A 307 -3.28 42.61 -39.72
N ARG A 308 -2.98 43.50 -40.68
CA ARG A 308 -3.57 44.86 -40.70
C ARG A 308 -5.02 44.76 -41.18
N PRO A 309 -6.03 45.28 -40.46
CA PRO A 309 -7.32 45.54 -41.05
C PRO A 309 -7.14 46.66 -42.10
N LYS A 310 -7.49 46.38 -43.37
CA LYS A 310 -7.54 47.41 -44.41
C LYS A 310 -8.58 48.45 -44.03
N ALA A 311 -8.14 49.70 -43.86
CA ALA A 311 -9.00 50.86 -43.76
C ALA A 311 -9.82 51.01 -45.06
N ARG A 312 -11.13 51.21 -44.92
CA ARG A 312 -12.00 51.80 -45.94
C ARG A 312 -11.63 53.27 -46.05
N ASP A 313 -11.25 53.72 -47.23
CA ASP A 313 -11.34 55.15 -47.59
C ASP A 313 -12.36 55.33 -48.71
N ASN A 314 -13.34 56.19 -48.40
CA ASN A 314 -14.33 56.75 -49.29
C ASN A 314 -13.74 58.02 -49.91
N SER A 315 -13.55 58.04 -51.23
CA SER A 315 -13.76 59.18 -52.15
C SER A 315 -13.18 58.85 -53.52
#